data_AF-A0A822ACC2-F1
#
_entry.id   AF-A0A822ACC2-F1
#
_cell.length_a   1.000
_cell.length_b   1.000
_cell.length_c   1.000
_cell.angle_alpha   90.00
_cell.angle_beta   90.00
_cell.angle_gamma   90.00
#
_symmetry.space_group_name_H-M   'P 1'
#
loop_
_entity.id
_entity.type
_entity.pdbx_description
1 polymer ?
#
loop_
_entity_poly.entity_id
_entity_poly.type
_entity_poly.pdbx_seq_one_letter_code
_entity_poly.pdbx_strand_id
1 'polypeptide(L)'
;MVLDIVLKYVMPTYYEWICIILYAIVFIVGTIGNLLVIIVIQRNRSMRLTVTNMFIMNLAAADLLVLLFCLPATVVQDVTKTWFFGLFLCKFVNYVQEKEKENILVK
;
A
#
# COMPACT_ATOMS: atom_id res chain seq x y z
N MET A 1 32.69 -7.61 -15.24
CA MET A 1 31.77 -8.71 -14.89
C MET A 1 30.95 -8.43 -13.63
N VAL A 2 31.54 -8.34 -12.43
CA VAL A 2 30.79 -7.99 -11.20
C VAL A 2 30.23 -6.57 -11.28
N LEU A 3 31.02 -5.62 -11.80
CA LEU A 3 30.58 -4.23 -11.97
C LEU A 3 29.41 -4.08 -12.96
N ASP A 4 29.35 -4.90 -14.02
CA ASP A 4 28.26 -4.87 -15.02
C ASP A 4 26.97 -5.49 -14.47
N ILE A 5 27.08 -6.52 -13.62
CA ILE A 5 25.97 -7.11 -12.89
C ILE A 5 25.42 -6.11 -11.87
N VAL A 6 26.31 -5.44 -11.12
CA VAL A 6 25.93 -4.39 -10.17
C VAL A 6 25.31 -3.20 -10.90
N LEU A 7 25.88 -2.74 -12.01
CA LEU A 7 25.28 -1.65 -12.79
C LEU A 7 23.93 -2.04 -13.38
N LYS A 8 23.72 -3.28 -13.83
CA LYS A 8 22.41 -3.73 -14.31
C LYS A 8 21.36 -3.90 -13.19
N TYR A 9 21.81 -4.09 -11.95
CA TYR A 9 20.95 -4.19 -10.75
C TYR A 9 20.70 -2.82 -10.08
N VAL A 10 21.64 -1.88 -10.24
CA VAL A 10 21.59 -0.52 -9.67
C VAL A 10 20.95 0.47 -10.63
N MET A 11 21.02 0.25 -11.94
CA MET A 11 20.42 1.12 -12.96
C MET A 11 18.97 0.69 -13.15
N PRO A 12 18.00 1.39 -12.54
CA PRO A 12 16.62 0.97 -12.61
C PRO A 12 16.17 1.14 -14.06
N THR A 13 15.52 0.11 -14.60
CA THR A 13 14.86 0.23 -15.90
C THR A 13 13.86 1.38 -15.84
N TYR A 14 13.52 1.97 -16.99
CA TYR A 14 12.56 3.08 -17.02
C TYR A 14 11.23 2.74 -16.32
N TYR A 15 10.83 1.47 -16.34
CA TYR A 15 9.66 0.95 -15.65
C TYR A 15 9.77 1.06 -14.12
N GLU A 16 10.92 0.74 -13.53
CA GLU A 16 11.13 0.82 -12.08
C GLU A 16 11.07 2.26 -11.56
N TRP A 17 11.65 3.21 -12.30
CA TRP A 17 11.53 4.63 -11.98
C TRP A 17 10.08 5.12 -12.03
N ILE A 18 9.32 4.68 -13.04
CA ILE A 18 7.89 5.01 -13.15
C ILE A 18 7.13 4.42 -11.96
N CYS A 19 7.39 3.16 -11.59
CA CYS A 19 6.76 2.52 -10.43
C CYS A 19 7.06 3.27 -9.13
N ILE A 20 8.32 3.68 -8.90
CA ILE A 20 8.71 4.43 -7.70
C ILE A 20 7.96 5.77 -7.62
N ILE A 21 7.88 6.50 -8.74
CA ILE A 21 7.17 7.78 -8.80
C ILE A 21 5.67 7.59 -8.55
N LEU A 22 5.05 6.58 -9.18
CA LEU A 22 3.64 6.27 -8.97
C LEU A 22 3.35 5.86 -7.52
N TYR A 23 4.20 5.01 -6.93
CA TYR A 23 4.07 4.63 -5.52
C TYR A 23 4.22 5.82 -4.58
N ALA A 24 5.14 6.75 -4.86
CA ALA A 24 5.29 7.98 -4.09
C ALA A 24 4.02 8.86 -4.20
N ILE A 25 3.45 9.01 -5.40
CA ILE A 25 2.21 9.77 -5.61
C ILE A 25 1.04 9.13 -4.85
N VAL A 26 0.84 7.82 -4.99
CA VAL A 26 -0.23 7.09 -4.29
C VAL A 26 -0.06 7.18 -2.78
N PHE A 27 1.18 7.09 -2.27
CA PHE A 27 1.47 7.25 -0.86
C PHE A 27 1.10 8.66 -0.36
N ILE A 28 1.51 9.71 -1.07
CA ILE A 28 1.23 11.10 -0.68
C ILE A 28 -0.27 11.39 -0.75
N VAL A 29 -0.92 11.09 -1.87
CA VAL A 29 -2.35 11.35 -2.07
C VAL A 29 -3.19 10.52 -1.10
N GLY A 30 -2.86 9.24 -0.93
CA GLY A 30 -3.55 8.34 -0.03
C GLY A 30 -3.38 8.73 1.44
N THR A 31 -2.18 9.10 1.88
CA THR A 31 -1.97 9.55 3.27
C THR A 31 -2.70 10.87 3.52
N ILE A 32 -2.56 11.87 2.66
CA ILE A 32 -3.23 13.17 2.82
C ILE A 32 -4.76 13.00 2.81
N GLY A 33 -5.31 12.26 1.84
CA GLY A 33 -6.75 12.04 1.73
C GLY A 33 -7.34 11.34 2.96
N ASN A 34 -6.72 10.24 3.39
CA ASN A 34 -7.20 9.48 4.54
C ASN A 34 -7.01 10.23 5.87
N LEU A 35 -5.91 10.98 6.03
CA LEU A 35 -5.70 11.87 7.18
C LEU A 35 -6.76 12.97 7.24
N LEU A 36 -7.08 13.61 6.11
CA LEU A 36 -8.11 14.65 6.05
C LEU A 36 -9.48 14.09 6.46
N VAL A 37 -9.85 12.91 5.99
CA VAL A 37 -11.09 12.23 6.38
C VAL A 37 -11.13 12.01 7.90
N ILE A 38 -10.06 11.48 8.49
CA ILE A 38 -9.97 11.26 9.95
C ILE A 38 -10.08 12.59 10.69
N ILE A 39 -9.37 13.64 10.27
CA ILE A 39 -9.39 14.96 10.90
C ILE A 39 -10.79 15.58 10.85
N VAL A 40 -11.46 15.54 9.69
CA VAL A 40 -12.81 16.11 9.50
C VAL A 40 -13.84 15.42 10.39
N ILE A 41 -13.78 14.09 10.49
CA ILE A 41 -14.68 13.32 11.35
C ILE A 41 -14.36 13.55 12.83
N GLN A 42 -13.07 13.60 13.20
CA GLN A 42 -12.66 13.82 14.59
C GLN A 42 -13.01 15.23 15.08
N ARG A 43 -12.93 16.24 14.20
CA ARG A 43 -13.29 17.63 14.53
C ARG A 43 -14.78 17.80 14.77
N ASN A 44 -15.63 17.01 14.10
CA ASN A 44 -17.08 17.08 14.22
C ASN A 44 -17.63 15.95 15.09
N ARG A 45 -17.67 16.17 16.42
CA ARG A 45 -18.14 15.17 17.41
C ARG A 45 -19.56 14.65 17.13
N SER A 46 -20.44 15.49 16.55
CA SER A 46 -21.79 15.11 16.14
C SER A 46 -21.78 14.15 14.93
N MET A 47 -20.89 14.37 13.95
CA MET A 47 -20.72 13.46 12.81
C MET A 47 -20.03 12.16 13.20
N ARG A 48 -19.16 12.16 14.21
CA ARG A 48 -18.48 10.95 14.70
C ARG A 48 -19.43 9.85 15.22
N LEU A 49 -20.61 10.23 15.73
CA LEU A 49 -21.56 9.31 16.37
C LEU A 49 -22.45 8.55 15.36
N THR A 50 -22.38 8.87 14.07
CA THR A 50 -23.13 8.14 13.03
C THR A 50 -22.40 6.84 12.65
N VAL A 51 -23.14 5.74 12.55
CA VAL A 51 -22.61 4.40 12.20
C VAL A 51 -21.78 4.44 10.91
N THR A 52 -22.25 5.18 9.90
CA THR A 52 -21.54 5.37 8.62
C THR A 52 -20.17 6.03 8.79
N ASN A 53 -20.06 7.04 9.64
CA ASN A 53 -18.79 7.77 9.82
C ASN A 53 -17.77 6.97 10.65
N MET A 54 -18.23 6.06 11.52
CA MET A 54 -17.35 5.07 12.14
C MET A 54 -16.80 4.08 11.12
N PHE A 55 -17.62 3.64 10.15
CA PHE A 55 -17.17 2.77 9.07
C PHE A 55 -16.14 3.47 8.17
N ILE A 56 -16.38 4.74 7.83
CA ILE A 56 -15.45 5.56 7.03
C ILE A 56 -14.12 5.78 7.75
N MET A 57 -14.13 6.05 9.07
CA MET A 57 -12.88 6.15 9.84
C MET A 57 -12.10 4.84 9.86
N ASN A 58 -12.80 3.71 10.03
CA ASN A 58 -12.16 2.40 10.02
C ASN A 58 -11.54 2.08 8.65
N LEU A 59 -12.22 2.44 7.55
CA LEU A 59 -11.69 2.33 6.20
C LEU A 59 -10.42 3.19 6.03
N ALA A 60 -10.46 4.46 6.42
CA ALA A 60 -9.31 5.36 6.34
C ALA A 60 -8.11 4.88 7.19
N ALA A 61 -8.36 4.28 8.35
CA ALA A 61 -7.32 3.68 9.18
C ALA A 61 -6.71 2.43 8.53
N ALA A 62 -7.54 1.59 7.91
CA ALA A 62 -7.07 0.43 7.14
C ALA A 62 -6.21 0.86 5.94
N ASP A 63 -6.62 1.90 5.20
CA ASP A 63 -5.86 2.43 4.08
C ASP A 63 -4.51 2.97 4.53
N LEU A 64 -4.43 3.71 5.65
CA LEU A 64 -3.14 4.15 6.20
C LEU A 64 -2.24 2.98 6.60
N LEU A 65 -2.79 1.91 7.18
CA LEU A 65 -2.03 0.68 7.47
C LEU A 65 -1.51 0.03 6.19
N VAL A 66 -2.33 -0.07 5.15
CA VAL A 66 -1.93 -0.63 3.85
C VAL A 66 -0.85 0.24 3.19
N LEU A 67 -0.99 1.57 3.22
CA LEU A 67 -0.01 2.49 2.67
C LEU A 67 1.33 2.44 3.43
N LEU A 68 1.31 2.21 4.74
CA LEU A 68 2.53 2.16 5.56
C LEU A 68 3.22 0.79 5.56
N PHE A 69 2.48 -0.30 5.47
CA PHE A 69 3.04 -1.66 5.58
C PHE A 69 3.07 -2.41 4.26
N CYS A 70 2.01 -2.34 3.46
CA CYS A 70 1.88 -3.12 2.24
C CYS A 70 2.71 -2.51 1.10
N LEU A 71 2.67 -1.19 0.92
CA LEU A 71 3.45 -0.49 -0.12
C LEU A 71 4.97 -0.75 -0.02
N PRO A 72 5.63 -0.48 1.12
CA PRO A 72 7.06 -0.73 1.22
C PRO A 72 7.41 -2.23 1.18
N ALA A 73 6.54 -3.12 1.67
CA ALA A 73 6.75 -4.55 1.55
C ALA A 73 6.74 -5.01 0.08
N THR A 74 5.80 -4.53 -0.73
CA THR A 74 5.72 -4.83 -2.16
C THR A 74 6.95 -4.31 -2.90
N VAL A 75 7.38 -3.07 -2.62
CA VAL A 75 8.59 -2.50 -3.25
C VAL A 75 9.85 -3.30 -2.87
N VAL A 76 10.00 -3.68 -1.60
CA VAL A 76 11.13 -4.50 -1.15
C VAL A 76 11.10 -5.88 -1.79
N GLN A 77 9.92 -6.49 -1.92
CA GLN A 77 9.77 -7.80 -2.56
C GLN A 77 10.13 -7.73 -4.05
N ASP A 78 9.70 -6.69 -4.76
CA ASP A 78 10.01 -6.50 -6.18
C ASP A 78 11.52 -6.27 -6.40
N VAL A 79 12.15 -5.45 -5.57
CA VAL A 79 13.57 -5.10 -5.69
C VAL A 79 14.49 -6.24 -5.25
N THR A 80 14.21 -6.87 -4.10
CA THR A 80 15.12 -7.87 -3.53
C THR A 80 14.80 -9.31 -3.94
N LYS A 81 13.64 -9.57 -4.57
CA LYS A 81 13.11 -10.92 -4.84
C LYS A 81 13.04 -11.81 -3.58
N THR A 82 13.15 -11.22 -2.39
CA THR A 82 13.24 -11.92 -1.10
C THR A 82 12.29 -11.30 -0.09
N TRP A 83 11.61 -12.13 0.69
CA TRP A 83 10.58 -11.68 1.63
C TRP A 83 11.15 -11.48 3.04
N PHE A 84 11.27 -10.22 3.49
CA PHE A 84 11.85 -9.87 4.80
C PHE A 84 10.82 -9.54 5.90
N PHE A 85 9.56 -9.27 5.58
CA PHE A 85 8.56 -8.77 6.55
C PHE A 85 7.83 -9.87 7.37
N GLY A 86 8.28 -11.12 7.29
CA GLY A 86 7.77 -12.25 8.08
C GLY A 86 6.46 -12.88 7.58
N LEU A 87 6.09 -14.04 8.14
CA LEU A 87 4.96 -14.88 7.69
C LEU A 87 3.58 -14.22 7.81
N PHE A 88 3.41 -13.29 8.76
CA PHE A 88 2.12 -12.62 9.00
C PHE A 88 1.71 -11.72 7.83
N LEU A 89 2.63 -10.86 7.38
CA LEU A 89 2.41 -10.02 6.20
C LEU A 89 2.38 -10.84 4.91
N CYS A 90 3.13 -11.96 4.83
CA CYS A 90 3.11 -12.85 3.66
C CYS A 90 1.73 -13.49 3.47
N LYS A 91 1.13 -13.99 4.55
CA LYS A 91 -0.25 -14.51 4.53
C LYS A 91 -1.27 -13.40 4.29
N PHE A 92 -1.07 -12.22 4.87
CA PHE A 92 -1.98 -11.09 4.69
C PHE A 92 -2.01 -10.61 3.22
N VAL A 93 -0.84 -10.43 2.60
CA VAL A 93 -0.74 -10.04 1.18
C VAL A 93 -1.33 -11.10 0.26
N ASN A 94 -1.03 -12.39 0.47
CA ASN A 94 -1.65 -13.46 -0.31
C ASN A 94 -3.17 -13.47 -0.14
N TYR A 95 -3.69 -13.31 1.07
CA TYR A 95 -5.12 -13.30 1.32
C TYR A 95 -5.84 -12.14 0.64
N VAL A 96 -5.24 -10.95 0.64
CA VAL A 96 -5.78 -9.77 -0.05
C VAL A 96 -5.70 -9.93 -1.57
N GLN A 97 -4.59 -10.41 -2.13
CA GLN A 97 -4.43 -10.63 -3.58
C GLN A 97 -5.29 -11.78 -4.12
N GLU A 98 -5.49 -12.84 -3.34
CA GLU A 98 -6.29 -14.00 -3.76
C GLU A 98 -7.78 -13.64 -3.85
N LYS A 99 -8.27 -12.77 -2.97
CA LYS A 99 -9.62 -12.20 -3.04
C LYS A 99 -9.85 -11.36 -4.31
N GLU A 100 -8.81 -10.75 -4.87
CA GLU A 100 -8.91 -10.01 -6.14
C GLU A 100 -8.92 -10.95 -7.35
N LYS A 101 -8.16 -12.06 -7.31
CA LYS A 101 -8.20 -13.11 -8.34
C LYS A 101 -9.54 -13.87 -8.35
N GLU A 102 -10.16 -14.06 -7.19
CA GLU A 102 -11.49 -14.68 -7.06
C GLU A 102 -12.57 -13.82 -7.78
N ASN A 103 -12.47 -12.50 -7.72
CA ASN A 103 -13.40 -11.58 -8.43
C ASN A 103 -13.18 -11.53 -9.96
N ILE A 104 -12.00 -11.91 -10.46
CA ILE A 104 -11.69 -11.95 -11.90
C ILE A 104 -12.05 -13.31 -12.51
N LEU A 105 -12.04 -14.40 -11.73
CA LEU A 105 -12.40 -15.75 -12.19
C LEU A 105 -13.90 -16.07 -12.09
N VAL A 106 -14.69 -15.26 -11.37
CA VAL A 106 -16.16 -15.40 -11.24
C VAL A 106 -16.92 -14.39 -12.14
N LYS A 107 -16.22 -13.76 -13.09
CA LYS A 107 -16.79 -12.92 -14.14
C LYS A 107 -16.45 -13.49 -15.51
#